data_AF-A0A661GX90-F1
#
_entry.id   AF-A0A661GX90-F1
#
_cell.length_a   1.000
_cell.length_b   1.000
_cell.length_c   1.000
_cell.angle_alpha   90.00
_cell.angle_beta   90.00
_cell.angle_gamma   90.00
#
_symmetry.space_group_name_H-M   'P 1'
#
loop_
_entity.id
_entity.type
_entity.pdbx_description
1 polymer ?
#
loop_
_entity_poly.entity_id
_entity_poly.type
_entity_poly.pdbx_seq_one_letter_code
_entity_poly.pdbx_strand_id
1 'polypeptide(L)' 'TLDLLPHIPGDRLVITESGIHTPENVALMREHNVHTFLVGEAFMRAPEPGEKLRELFFADQGARCAPCT' A
#
# COMPACT_ATOMS: atom_id res chain seq x y z
N THR A 1 7.51 11.47 -4.48
CA THR A 1 7.44 10.85 -3.14
C THR A 1 8.64 9.95 -2.88
N LEU A 2 9.01 9.08 -3.83
CA LEU A 2 10.13 8.15 -3.68
C LEU A 2 11.51 8.83 -3.59
N ASP A 3 11.65 10.05 -4.11
CA ASP A 3 12.92 10.81 -4.14
C ASP A 3 13.45 11.19 -2.75
N LEU A 4 12.58 11.14 -1.73
CA LEU A 4 12.95 11.41 -0.34
C LEU A 4 13.53 10.17 0.37
N LEU A 5 13.28 8.96 -0.13
CA LEU A 5 13.71 7.71 0.51
C LEU A 5 15.22 7.65 0.79
N PRO A 6 16.12 8.07 -0.12
CA PRO A 6 17.57 8.05 0.15
C PRO A 6 18.01 8.95 1.30
N HIS A 7 17.16 9.90 1.71
CA HIS A 7 17.46 10.86 2.77
C HIS A 7 16.92 10.42 4.13
N ILE A 8 16.17 9.32 4.20
CA ILE A 8 15.57 8.83 5.44
C ILE A 8 16.54 7.85 6.11
N PRO A 9 16.97 8.11 7.36
CA PRO A 9 17.75 7.17 8.15
C PRO A 9 17.04 5.82 8.31
N GLY A 10 17.80 4.73 8.28
CA GLY A 10 17.25 3.36 8.32
C GLY A 10 16.63 2.94 9.66
N ASP A 11 16.76 3.76 10.70
CA ASP A 11 16.12 3.57 12.02
C ASP A 11 14.71 4.20 12.09
N ARG A 12 14.21 4.76 10.98
CA ARG A 12 12.90 5.42 10.92
C ARG A 12 11.89 4.59 10.14
N LEU A 13 10.66 4.56 10.66
CA LEU A 13 9.52 4.01 9.95
C LEU A 13 9.04 5.01 8.89
N VAL A 14 9.09 4.62 7.62
CA VAL A 14 8.55 5.42 6.52
C VAL A 14 7.04 5.20 6.42
N ILE A 15 6.29 6.30 6.45
CA ILE A 15 4.83 6.33 6.26
C ILE A 15 4.53 7.18 5.03
N THR A 16 3.79 6.65 4.07
CA THR A 16 3.29 7.45 2.93
C THR A 16 1.83 7.86 3.18
N GLU A 17 1.59 9.17 3.18
CA GLU A 17 0.28 9.76 3.53
C GLU A 17 -0.58 10.15 2.30
N SER A 18 0.01 10.22 1.11
CA SER A 18 -0.69 10.65 -0.11
C SER A 18 -0.25 9.84 -1.33
N GLY A 19 -1.10 9.81 -2.37
CA GLY A 19 -0.79 9.16 -3.65
C GLY A 19 -1.05 7.65 -3.71
N ILE A 20 -1.90 7.11 -2.83
CA ILE A 20 -2.32 5.69 -2.85
C ILE A 20 -3.79 5.64 -3.23
N HIS A 21 -4.05 5.52 -4.53
CA HIS A 21 -5.41 5.47 -5.07
C HIS A 21 -5.69 4.16 -5.82
N THR A 22 -4.64 3.43 -6.20
CA THR A 22 -4.74 2.17 -6.92
C THR A 22 -3.81 1.09 -6.35
N PRO A 23 -4.09 -0.20 -6.59
CA PRO A 23 -3.20 -1.30 -6.18
C PRO A 23 -1.79 -1.18 -6.75
N GLU A 24 -1.62 -0.61 -7.95
CA GLU A 24 -0.32 -0.37 -8.57
C GLU A 24 0.51 0.64 -7.77
N ASN A 25 -0.11 1.64 -7.15
CA ASN A 25 0.60 2.54 -6.25
C ASN A 25 1.13 1.79 -5.01
N VAL A 26 0.33 0.86 -4.47
CA VAL A 26 0.74 0.04 -3.34
C VAL A 26 1.90 -0.88 -3.73
N ALA A 27 1.83 -1.50 -4.91
CA ALA A 27 2.90 -2.35 -5.44
C ALA A 27 4.22 -1.58 -5.60
N LEU A 28 4.17 -0.42 -6.27
CA LEU A 28 5.33 0.46 -6.45
C LEU A 28 5.97 0.83 -5.11
N MET A 29 5.18 1.24 -4.12
CA MET A 29 5.71 1.62 -2.80
C MET A 29 6.37 0.44 -2.09
N ARG A 30 5.80 -0.77 -2.19
CA ARG A 30 6.38 -1.99 -1.62
C ARG A 30 7.70 -2.38 -2.28
N GLU A 31 7.83 -2.21 -3.61
CA GLU A 31 9.09 -2.41 -4.33
C GLU A 31 10.20 -1.48 -3.81
N HIS A 32 9.82 -0.31 -3.31
CA HIS A 32 10.71 0.67 -2.69
C HIS A 32 10.84 0.54 -1.15
N ASN A 33 10.49 -0.62 -0.57
CA ASN A 33 10.53 -0.90 0.87
C ASN A 33 9.64 0.01 1.75
N VAL A 34 8.60 0.62 1.16
CA VAL A 34 7.59 1.38 1.90
C VAL A 34 6.39 0.48 2.16
N HIS A 35 6.18 0.15 3.44
CA HIS A 35 5.13 -0.80 3.86
C HIS A 35 4.03 -0.16 4.71
N THR A 36 4.20 1.10 5.13
CA THR A 36 3.24 1.79 6.00
C THR A 36 2.54 2.90 5.22
N PHE A 37 1.21 2.87 5.27
CA PHE A 37 0.34 3.74 4.48
C PHE A 37 -0.69 4.40 5.39
N LEU A 38 -0.90 5.71 5.22
CA LEU A 38 -2.01 6.42 5.80
C LEU A 38 -2.91 6.88 4.66
N VAL A 39 -4.10 6.30 4.57
CA VAL A 39 -5.06 6.58 3.49
C VAL A 39 -6.37 7.04 4.13
N GLY A 40 -6.70 8.32 3.98
CA GLY A 40 -7.93 8.92 4.53
C GLY A 40 -8.99 9.14 3.47
N GLU A 41 -8.77 10.13 2.60
CA GLU A 41 -9.76 10.62 1.63
C GLU A 41 -10.37 9.51 0.76
N ALA A 42 -9.54 8.60 0.23
CA ALA A 42 -10.01 7.52 -0.66
C ALA A 42 -10.98 6.55 0.04
N PHE A 43 -10.77 6.31 1.35
CA PHE A 43 -11.68 5.49 2.15
C PHE A 43 -12.91 6.26 2.58
N MET A 44 -12.78 7.54 2.94
CA MET A 44 -13.93 8.37 3.35
C MET A 44 -14.91 8.65 2.22
N ARG A 45 -14.46 8.61 0.95
CA ARG A 45 -15.33 8.77 -0.23
C ARG A 45 -15.92 7.47 -0.75
N ALA A 46 -15.43 6.31 -0.28
CA ALA A 46 -15.93 5.02 -0.72
C ALA A 46 -17.28 4.72 -0.04
N PRO A 47 -18.26 4.16 -0.76
CA PRO A 47 -19.50 3.67 -0.16
C PRO A 47 -19.24 2.64 0.95
N GLU A 48 -18.30 1.73 0.69
CA GLU A 48 -17.87 0.69 1.62
C GLU A 48 -16.34 0.75 1.79
N PRO A 49 -15.82 1.45 2.82
CA PRO A 49 -14.39 1.63 3.03
C PRO A 49 -13.60 0.32 3.14
N GLY A 50 -14.22 -0.71 3.75
CA GLY A 50 -13.62 -2.03 3.89
C GLY A 50 -13.40 -2.74 2.55
N GLU A 51 -14.32 -2.61 1.61
CA GLU A 51 -14.15 -3.14 0.25
C GLU A 51 -13.04 -2.41 -0.48
N LYS A 52 -12.95 -1.09 -0.34
CA LYS A 52 -11.88 -0.29 -0.95
C LYS A 52 -10.51 -0.65 -0.38
N LEU A 53 -10.41 -0.92 0.92
CA LEU A 53 -9.19 -1.44 1.56
C LEU A 53 -8.81 -2.82 0.98
N ARG A 54 -9.79 -3.69 0.78
CA ARG A 54 -9.57 -5.02 0.19
C ARG A 54 -9.05 -4.92 -1.25
N GLU A 55 -9.64 -4.04 -2.04
CA GLU A 55 -9.22 -3.74 -3.42
C GLU A 55 -7.76 -3.27 -3.46
N LEU A 56 -7.39 -2.27 -2.63
CA LEU A 56 -6.06 -1.66 -2.67
C LEU A 56 -4.94 -2.58 -2.15
N PHE A 57 -5.20 -3.36 -1.11
CA PHE A 57 -4.14 -4.08 -0.39
C PHE A 57 -4.18 -5.60 -0.51
N PHE A 58 -5.31 -6.18 -0.94
CA PHE A 58 -5.55 -7.62 -0.89
C PHE A 58 -6.02 -8.24 -2.22
N ALA A 59 -6.10 -7.46 -3.32
CA ALA A 59 -6.52 -7.96 -4.64
C ALA A 59 -5.68 -9.15 -5.16
N ASP A 60 -4.44 -9.32 -4.67
CA ASP A 60 -3.50 -10.36 -5.10
C ASP A 60 -3.39 -11.56 -4.12
N GLN A 61 -4.12 -11.54 -2.99
CA GLN A 61 -4.01 -12.58 -1.95
C GLN A 61 -4.86 -13.84 -2.24
N GLY A 62 -5.64 -13.86 -3.34
CA GLY A 62 -6.38 -15.04 -3.80
C GLY A 62 -5.54 -16.02 -4.63
N ALA A 63 -4.36 -15.61 -5.12
CA ALA A 63 -3.54 -16.40 -6.04
C ALA A 63 -2.37 -17.15 -5.38
N ARG A 64 -2.11 -16.94 -4.08
CA ARG A 64 -1.00 -17.56 -3.35
C ARG A 64 -1.39 -18.81 -2.55
N CYS A 65 -2.41 -19.54 -2.99
CA CYS A 65 -2.52 -20.95 -2.61
C CYS A 65 -1.48 -21.73 -3.43
N ALA A 66 -0.21 -21.71 -3.01
CA ALA A 66 0.77 -22.63 -3.56
C ALA A 66 0.34 -24.04 -3.16
N PRO A 67 0.22 -24.99 -4.10
CA PRO A 67 -0.16 -26.36 -3.75
C PRO A 67 0.89 -26.93 -2.80
N CYS A 68 0.45 -27.43 -1.64
CA CYS A 68 1.24 -28.35 -0.84
C CYS A 68 1.53 -29.57 -1.73
N THR A 69 2.77 -29.70 -2.21
CA THR A 69 3.32 -30.92 -2.82
C THR A 69 4.68 -31.16 -2.21
#